data_AF-A0A914ULB0-F1
#
_entry.id   AF-A0A914ULB0-F1
#
_cell.length_a   1.000
_cell.length_b   1.000
_cell.length_c   1.000
_cell.angle_alpha   90.00
_cell.angle_beta   90.00
_cell.angle_gamma   90.00
#
_symmetry.space_group_name_H-M   'P 1'
#
loop_
_entity.id
_entity.type
_entity.pdbx_description
1 polymer ?
#
loop_
_entity_poly.entity_id
_entity_poly.type
_entity_poly.pdbx_seq_one_letter_code
_entity_poly.pdbx_strand_id
1 'polypeptide(L)' 'ETALKFVERSHPDHGWGDSLRDHLLLYRHDLRSINILQLITVSSDVADGTLVEVVISCKLKWFSLALNGLPDLAV' A
#
# COMPACT_ATOMS: atom_id res chain seq x y z
N GLU A 1 -9.10 9.88 -0.08
CA GLU A 1 -9.18 10.25 1.35
C GLU A 1 -9.56 9.07 2.25
N THR A 2 -10.56 8.26 1.89
CA THR A 2 -11.01 7.09 2.68
C THR A 2 -9.89 6.11 3.01
N ALA A 3 -9.04 5.75 2.04
CA ALA A 3 -7.92 4.84 2.24
C ALA A 3 -6.89 5.36 3.27
N LEU A 4 -6.62 6.67 3.25
CA LEU A 4 -5.72 7.30 4.22
C LEU A 4 -6.27 7.17 5.65
N LYS A 5 -7.54 7.56 5.84
CA LYS A 5 -8.22 7.44 7.14
C LYS A 5 -8.31 6.00 7.63
N PHE A 6 -8.48 5.04 6.72
CA PHE A 6 -8.48 3.62 7.07
C PHE A 6 -7.14 3.20 7.65
N VAL A 7 -6.03 3.53 6.98
CA VAL A 7 -4.68 3.18 7.44
C VAL A 7 -4.32 3.88 8.74
N GLU A 8 -4.62 5.17 8.89
CA GLU A 8 -4.38 5.94 10.12
C GLU A 8 -5.11 5.32 11.33
N ARG A 9 -6.36 4.86 11.14
CA ARG A 9 -7.11 4.19 12.20
C ARG A 9 -6.57 2.80 12.53
N SER A 10 -6.10 2.06 11.53
CA SER A 10 -5.56 0.72 11.72
C SER A 10 -4.17 0.73 12.38
N HIS A 11 -3.38 1.78 12.16
CA HIS A 11 -2.00 1.87 12.65
C HIS A 11 -1.68 3.28 13.15
N PRO A 12 -2.29 3.76 14.25
CA PRO A 12 -2.14 5.14 14.71
C PRO A 12 -0.68 5.55 15.00
N ASP A 13 0.18 4.62 15.40
CA ASP A 13 1.61 4.85 15.71
C ASP A 13 2.55 4.53 14.54
N HIS A 14 2.07 4.60 13.30
CA HIS A 14 2.80 4.15 12.12
C HIS A 14 4.06 4.97 11.74
N GLY A 15 4.31 6.10 12.42
CA GLY A 15 5.50 6.94 12.19
C GLY A 15 5.56 7.65 10.83
N TRP A 16 4.62 7.41 9.91
CA TRP A 16 4.53 8.10 8.61
C TRP A 16 4.06 9.56 8.68
N GLY A 17 3.34 9.97 9.73
CA GLY A 17 2.80 11.33 9.83
C GLY A 17 2.06 11.77 8.56
N ASP A 18 2.29 13.02 8.13
CA ASP A 18 1.67 13.60 6.93
C ASP A 18 2.15 12.96 5.61
N SER A 19 3.28 12.24 5.61
CA SER A 19 3.85 11.67 4.38
C SER A 19 3.14 10.39 3.93
N LEU A 20 2.28 9.80 4.77
CA LEU A 20 1.53 8.59 4.44
C LEU A 20 0.77 8.73 3.11
N ARG A 21 0.19 9.89 2.87
CA ARG A 21 -0.58 10.17 1.65
C ARG A 21 0.24 9.96 0.38
N ASP A 22 1.52 10.31 0.40
CA ASP A 22 2.41 10.22 -0.76
C ASP A 22 2.90 8.79 -1.00
N HIS A 23 2.72 7.90 -0.02
CA HIS A 23 3.11 6.49 -0.09
C HIS A 23 1.94 5.57 -0.45
N LEU A 24 0.70 6.06 -0.44
CA LEU A 24 -0.48 5.27 -0.75
C LEU A 24 -0.66 5.08 -2.27
N LEU A 25 -0.70 3.83 -2.69
CA LEU A 25 -1.06 3.42 -4.03
C LEU A 25 -2.39 2.64 -3.98
N LEU A 26 -3.25 2.87 -4.95
CA LEU A 26 -4.53 2.17 -5.07
C LEU A 26 -4.50 1.32 -6.34
N TYR A 27 -4.84 0.04 -6.21
CA TYR A 27 -4.93 -0.87 -7.34
C TYR A 27 -6.35 -1.40 -7.45
N ARG A 28 -6.88 -1.47 -8.67
CA ARG A 28 -8.08 -2.26 -8.95
C ARG A 28 -7.70 -3.66 -9.37
N HIS A 29 -8.54 -4.62 -9.02
CA HIS A 29 -8.41 -5.99 -9.49
C HIS A 29 -9.19 -6.18 -10.79
N ASP A 30 -8.49 -6.43 -11.89
CA ASP A 30 -9.08 -6.76 -13.19
C ASP A 30 -8.70 -8.19 -13.59
N LEU A 31 -9.59 -9.14 -13.32
CA LEU A 31 -9.40 -10.57 -13.62
C LEU A 31 -9.32 -10.88 -15.11
N ARG A 32 -9.62 -9.92 -15.99
CA ARG A 32 -9.54 -10.07 -17.45
C ARG A 32 -8.22 -9.55 -18.01
N SER A 33 -7.46 -8.79 -17.22
CA SER A 33 -6.14 -8.30 -17.60
C SER A 33 -5.07 -9.35 -17.31
N ILE A 34 -4.00 -9.34 -18.12
CA ILE A 34 -2.80 -10.17 -17.90
C ILE A 34 -2.16 -9.84 -16.55
N ASN A 35 -2.18 -8.57 -16.17
CA ASN A 35 -1.81 -8.13 -14.83
C ASN A 35 -3.09 -7.82 -14.05
N ILE A 36 -3.43 -8.67 -13.09
CA ILE A 36 -4.65 -8.51 -12.29
C ILE A 36 -4.64 -7.18 -11.53
N LEU A 37 -3.46 -6.70 -11.10
CA LEU A 37 -3.32 -5.45 -10.37
C LEU A 37 -3.10 -4.29 -11.34
N GLN A 38 -4.13 -3.45 -11.50
CA GLN A 38 -4.08 -2.26 -12.33
C GLN A 38 -4.07 -1.02 -11.45
N LEU A 39 -3.05 -0.15 -11.60
CA LEU A 39 -2.94 1.08 -10.82
C LEU A 39 -4.11 2.02 -11.15
N ILE A 40 -4.81 2.49 -10.11
CA ILE A 40 -5.86 3.51 -10.25
C ILE A 40 -5.19 4.87 -10.30
N THR A 41 -5.36 5.58 -11.41
CA THR A 41 -4.81 6.93 -11.60
C THR A 41 -5.89 7.98 -11.85
N VAL A 42 -7.06 7.54 -12.32
CA VAL A 42 -8.21 8.40 -12.59
C VAL A 42 -9.47 7.81 -11.97
N SER A 43 -10.45 8.66 -11.66
CA SER A 43 -11.70 8.22 -11.04
C SER A 43 -12.51 7.28 -11.92
N SER A 44 -12.38 7.36 -13.25
CA SER A 44 -13.05 6.47 -14.20
C SER A 44 -12.55 5.02 -14.14
N ASP A 45 -11.43 4.76 -13.44
CA ASP A 45 -10.94 3.39 -13.24
C ASP A 45 -11.79 2.60 -12.23
N VAL A 46 -12.63 3.29 -11.45
CA VAL A 46 -13.41 2.73 -10.35
C VAL A 46 -14.90 2.76 -10.71
N ALA A 47 -15.52 1.59 -10.69
CA ALA A 47 -16.97 1.40 -10.86
C ALA A 47 -17.57 0.69 -9.63
N ASP A 48 -18.90 0.64 -9.55
CA ASP A 48 -19.56 -0.14 -8.52
C ASP A 48 -19.13 -1.62 -8.56
N GLY A 49 -18.91 -2.21 -7.39
CA GLY A 49 -18.35 -3.56 -7.25
C GLY A 49 -16.86 -3.71 -7.54
N THR A 50 -16.12 -2.62 -7.82
CA THR A 50 -14.67 -2.69 -8.02
C THR A 50 -13.96 -3.05 -6.72
N LEU A 51 -13.19 -4.15 -6.72
CA LEU A 51 -12.28 -4.48 -5.64
C LEU A 51 -11.03 -3.58 -5.73
N VAL A 52 -10.83 -2.77 -4.69
CA VAL A 52 -9.68 -1.85 -4.57
C VAL A 52 -8.75 -2.33 -3.46
N GLU A 53 -7.48 -2.50 -3.81
CA GLU A 53 -6.40 -2.79 -2.88
C GLU A 53 -5.66 -1.51 -2.51
N VAL A 54 -5.43 -1.31 -1.21
CA VAL A 54 -4.68 -0.17 -0.66
C VAL A 54 -3.28 -0.64 -0.33
N VAL A 55 -2.29 -0.14 -1.06
CA VAL A 55 -0.87 -0.52 -0.91
C VAL A 55 -0.08 0.66 -0.34
N ILE A 56 0.74 0.40 0.67
CA ILE A 56 1.62 1.42 1.28
C ILE A 56 3.04 1.20 0.76
N SER A 57 3.44 2.01 -0.21
CA SER A 57 4.78 2.02 -0.79
C SER A 57 5.74 2.86 0.07
N CYS A 58 6.15 2.32 1.20
CA CYS A 58 7.22 2.92 1.99
C CYS A 58 8.59 2.32 1.59
N LYS A 59 9.66 3.10 1.71
CA LYS A 59 11.01 2.52 1.84
C LYS A 59 11.00 1.73 3.14
N LEU A 60 10.77 0.42 3.03
CA LEU A 60 10.65 -0.48 4.18
C LEU A 60 11.95 -0.40 5.02
N LYS A 61 11.93 0.38 6.11
CA LYS A 61 12.72 0.05 7.30
C LYS A 61 12.23 -1.26 7.94
N TRP A 62 11.06 -1.76 7.55
CA TRP A 62 10.52 -3.06 7.99
C TRP A 62 11.39 -4.26 7.63
N PHE A 63 12.21 -4.19 6.57
CA PHE A 63 13.25 -5.20 6.36
C PHE A 63 14.28 -5.19 7.49
N SER A 64 14.56 -4.05 8.12
CA SER A 64 15.39 -4.03 9.32
C SER A 64 14.72 -4.75 10.49
N LEU A 65 13.40 -4.64 10.69
CA LEU A 65 12.75 -5.38 11.79
C LEU A 65 12.65 -6.89 11.51
N ALA A 66 12.45 -7.30 10.25
CA ALA A 66 12.46 -8.71 9.84
C ALA A 66 13.88 -9.32 9.82
N LEU A 67 14.93 -8.50 9.62
CA LEU A 67 16.33 -8.93 9.63
C LEU A 67 17.02 -8.75 10.99
N ASN A 68 16.47 -7.96 11.91
CA ASN A 68 16.98 -7.88 13.29
C ASN A 68 16.78 -9.19 14.07
N GLY A 69 16.08 -10.18 13.49
CA GLY A 69 16.00 -11.57 13.96
C GLY A 69 16.80 -12.58 13.14
N LEU A 70 17.50 -12.16 12.08
CA LEU A 70 18.38 -13.02 11.28
C LEU A 70 19.80 -12.43 11.31
N PRO A 71 20.70 -12.98 12.14
CA PRO A 71 22.10 -12.62 12.02
C PRO A 71 22.57 -13.11 10.65
N ASP A 72 23.09 -12.16 9.88
CA ASP A 72 23.96 -12.39 8.74
C ASP A 72 23.29 -12.89 7.44
N LEU A 73 22.77 -11.94 6.65
CA LEU A 73 22.79 -12.08 5.20
C LEU A 73 22.94 -10.68 4.55
N ALA A 74 24.06 -10.03 4.86
CA ALA A 74 24.57 -8.95 4.03
C ALA A 74 25.68 -9.54 3.16
N VAL A 75 25.37 -9.76 1.87
CA VAL A 75 26.38 -9.78 0.81
C VAL A 75 26.45 -8.38 0.23
#